data_AF-A0A2H0DIE0-F1
#
_entry.id   AF-A0A2H0DIE0-F1
#
_cell.length_a   1.000
_cell.length_b   1.000
_cell.length_c   1.000
_cell.angle_alpha   90.00
_cell.angle_beta   90.00
_cell.angle_gamma   90.00
#
_symmetry.space_group_name_H-M   'P 1'
#
loop_
_entity.id
_entity.type
_entity.pdbx_description
1 polymer ?
#
loop_
_entity_poly.entity_id
_entity_poly.type
_entity_poly.pdbx_seq_one_letter_code
_entity_poly.pdbx_strand_id
1 'polypeptide(L)'
;MPTPIVPLAATPLPNDEVHFRVEVDQRDCTPTNAAIRAALSDLQANGITLKISSIVTHAAHHFINSTIDPFGVGEMRVRASLCWLILSAWNPRAEIPRGGPPYRLVLDNPKLARLKGLVTELLGTGVGLLVAKRVYGIRLSLWKSTGMGQVDFMAPNLSPGALKLEVRGRFDRVGWPAAHQGIRDKLRSWRDYRHAMGVLFAPRSTPNSRATDILVCDPEGPGSNPDKYFGYRFLLQHYLRVFSIQGFREVANSLMGLIRGGDQTWDAYLKGGVNVRRGGLSKRVSFRIGQRRFNGTIFDGAHWPAHLFGKTEIPKAGVFFWGLDSQIHDSIISGSLDKISELAFEDECSTQGPYIRSVLSDGMAMVWAPTVQEIIEHP
;
A
#
# COMPACT_ATOMS: atom_id res chain seq x y z
N MET A 1 -15.85 -51.72 -12.28
CA MET A 1 -16.46 -50.54 -12.92
C MET A 1 -15.84 -49.30 -12.29
N PRO A 2 -15.33 -48.34 -13.06
CA PRO A 2 -14.79 -47.12 -12.49
C PRO A 2 -15.94 -46.24 -12.01
N THR A 3 -15.84 -45.76 -10.77
CA THR A 3 -16.78 -44.83 -10.16
C THR A 3 -16.88 -43.57 -11.02
N PRO A 4 -18.08 -43.05 -11.33
CA PRO A 4 -18.19 -41.79 -12.05
C PRO A 4 -17.56 -40.70 -11.18
N ILE A 5 -16.52 -40.05 -11.71
CA ILE A 5 -16.03 -38.80 -11.15
C ILE A 5 -17.18 -37.82 -11.31
N VAL A 6 -17.87 -37.53 -10.22
CA VAL A 6 -18.81 -36.41 -10.16
C VAL A 6 -17.98 -35.17 -10.52
N PRO A 7 -18.30 -34.45 -11.62
CA PRO A 7 -17.65 -33.19 -11.87
C PRO A 7 -18.09 -32.29 -10.71
N LEU A 8 -17.17 -32.01 -9.78
CA LEU A 8 -17.31 -30.85 -8.91
C LEU A 8 -17.56 -29.68 -9.84
N ALA A 9 -18.75 -29.09 -9.75
CA ALA A 9 -19.12 -27.92 -10.50
C ALA A 9 -17.93 -26.96 -10.48
N ALA A 10 -17.44 -26.61 -11.67
CA ALA A 10 -16.37 -25.64 -11.86
C ALA A 10 -16.89 -24.27 -11.41
N THR A 11 -16.88 -24.03 -10.11
CA THR A 11 -17.03 -22.70 -9.53
C THR A 11 -15.73 -21.96 -9.88
N PRO A 12 -15.76 -20.84 -10.61
CA PRO A 12 -14.56 -20.06 -10.85
C PRO A 12 -13.98 -19.63 -9.49
N LEU A 13 -12.69 -19.83 -9.25
CA LEU A 13 -12.04 -19.55 -7.95
C LEU A 13 -12.33 -18.10 -7.50
N PRO A 14 -13.09 -17.88 -6.40
CA PRO A 14 -13.56 -16.53 -6.03
C PRO A 14 -12.76 -15.84 -4.91
N ASN A 15 -11.58 -16.34 -4.51
CA ASN A 15 -11.04 -15.98 -3.19
C ASN A 15 -9.84 -15.05 -3.25
N ASP A 16 -10.07 -13.82 -3.70
CA ASP A 16 -9.19 -12.71 -3.38
C ASP A 16 -9.34 -12.29 -1.91
N GLU A 17 -10.44 -12.67 -1.24
CA GLU A 17 -10.71 -12.30 0.15
C GLU A 17 -10.15 -13.31 1.16
N VAL A 18 -9.46 -12.77 2.16
CA VAL A 18 -8.87 -13.51 3.27
C VAL A 18 -9.19 -12.83 4.59
N HIS A 19 -9.46 -13.65 5.60
CA HIS A 19 -9.80 -13.19 6.93
C HIS A 19 -8.59 -13.30 7.87
N PHE A 20 -8.36 -12.25 8.65
CA PHE A 20 -7.29 -12.17 9.64
C PHE A 20 -7.88 -12.08 11.03
N ARG A 21 -7.39 -12.94 11.93
CA ARG A 21 -7.68 -12.82 13.35
C ARG A 21 -6.81 -11.72 13.95
N VAL A 22 -7.45 -10.74 14.59
CA VAL A 22 -6.78 -9.59 15.20
C VAL A 22 -6.80 -9.72 16.72
N GLU A 23 -5.66 -9.43 17.34
CA GLU A 23 -5.52 -9.21 18.77
C GLU A 23 -5.11 -7.76 18.99
N VAL A 24 -5.64 -7.12 20.02
CA VAL A 24 -5.32 -5.73 20.36
C VAL A 24 -4.67 -5.73 21.74
N ASP A 25 -3.44 -5.22 21.81
CA ASP A 25 -2.73 -5.00 23.06
C ASP A 25 -2.82 -3.53 23.48
N GLN A 26 -3.56 -3.28 24.56
CA GLN A 26 -3.80 -1.95 25.15
C GLN A 26 -3.09 -1.78 26.50
N ARG A 27 -2.12 -2.63 26.84
CA ARG A 27 -1.48 -2.61 28.17
C ARG A 27 -0.69 -1.33 28.46
N ASP A 28 -0.20 -0.66 27.43
CA ASP A 28 0.66 0.52 27.55
C ASP A 28 -0.08 1.84 27.30
N CYS A 29 -1.30 1.80 26.78
CA CYS A 29 -2.13 2.98 26.50
C CYS A 29 -3.61 2.57 26.30
N THR A 30 -4.53 3.36 26.86
CA THR A 30 -5.98 3.22 26.62
C THR A 30 -6.43 4.35 25.70
N PRO A 31 -6.94 4.08 24.48
CA PRO A 31 -7.30 5.14 23.54
C PRO A 31 -8.41 6.04 24.12
N THR A 32 -8.12 7.32 24.35
CA THR A 32 -9.09 8.34 24.78
C THR A 32 -10.11 8.67 23.69
N ASN A 33 -9.74 8.57 22.41
CA ASN A 33 -10.66 8.76 21.27
C ASN A 33 -11.66 7.58 21.16
N ALA A 34 -12.95 7.89 21.31
CA ALA A 34 -14.04 6.91 21.28
C ALA A 34 -14.17 6.19 19.92
N ALA A 35 -13.94 6.87 18.80
CA ALA A 35 -14.04 6.28 17.47
C ALA A 35 -12.91 5.26 17.22
N ILE A 36 -11.68 5.62 17.62
CA ILE A 36 -10.52 4.70 17.56
C ILE A 36 -10.77 3.49 18.46
N ARG A 37 -11.27 3.70 19.69
CA ARG A 37 -11.59 2.62 20.62
C ARG A 37 -12.65 1.66 20.06
N ALA A 38 -13.71 2.20 19.45
CA ALA A 38 -14.75 1.41 18.81
C ALA A 38 -14.20 0.59 17.64
N ALA A 39 -13.37 1.20 16.78
CA ALA A 39 -12.74 0.50 15.66
C ALA A 39 -11.83 -0.65 16.11
N LEU A 40 -11.08 -0.49 17.19
CA LEU A 40 -10.26 -1.57 17.75
C LEU A 40 -11.08 -2.68 18.39
N SER A 41 -12.14 -2.32 19.11
CA SER A 41 -13.05 -3.29 19.72
C SER A 41 -13.71 -4.13 18.65
N ASP A 42 -14.12 -3.51 17.53
CA ASP A 42 -14.65 -4.21 16.36
C ASP A 42 -13.61 -5.14 15.74
N LEU A 43 -12.38 -4.65 15.50
CA LEU A 43 -11.29 -5.49 14.98
C LEU A 43 -10.98 -6.69 15.89
N GLN A 44 -10.97 -6.49 17.21
CA GLN A 44 -10.68 -7.57 18.16
C GLN A 44 -11.81 -8.61 18.20
N ALA A 45 -13.07 -8.17 18.14
CA ALA A 45 -14.22 -9.05 18.17
C ALA A 45 -14.41 -9.83 16.85
N ASN A 46 -14.26 -9.12 15.73
CA ASN A 46 -14.67 -9.61 14.42
C ASN A 46 -13.51 -9.92 13.48
N GLY A 47 -12.27 -9.57 13.82
CA GLY A 47 -11.13 -9.64 12.91
C GLY A 47 -11.20 -8.62 11.77
N ILE A 48 -10.50 -8.88 10.67
CA ILE A 48 -10.59 -8.07 9.45
C ILE A 48 -10.53 -8.96 8.21
N THR A 49 -11.41 -8.70 7.24
CA THR A 49 -11.37 -9.34 5.92
C THR A 49 -10.78 -8.37 4.92
N LEU A 50 -9.74 -8.79 4.22
CA LEU A 50 -9.03 -7.99 3.23
C LEU A 50 -8.87 -8.77 1.93
N LYS A 51 -8.75 -8.04 0.82
CA LYS A 51 -8.38 -8.60 -0.47
C LYS A 51 -6.87 -8.77 -0.59
N ILE A 52 -6.39 -9.90 -1.10
CA ILE A 52 -4.97 -10.16 -1.37
C ILE A 52 -4.48 -9.12 -2.39
N SER A 53 -5.24 -8.85 -3.44
CA SER A 53 -4.95 -7.81 -4.43
C SER A 53 -4.70 -6.44 -3.78
N SER A 54 -5.50 -6.06 -2.78
CA SER A 54 -5.32 -4.81 -2.03
C SER A 54 -4.06 -4.84 -1.18
N ILE A 55 -3.80 -5.92 -0.43
CA ILE A 55 -2.58 -6.06 0.39
C ILE A 55 -1.34 -5.90 -0.50
N VAL A 56 -1.29 -6.64 -1.60
CA VAL A 56 -0.14 -6.69 -2.49
C VAL A 56 0.03 -5.35 -3.24
N THR A 57 -1.06 -4.70 -3.65
CA THR A 57 -1.01 -3.38 -4.30
C THR A 57 -0.49 -2.30 -3.37
N HIS A 58 -1.01 -2.20 -2.14
CA HIS A 58 -0.52 -1.21 -1.19
C HIS A 58 0.93 -1.52 -0.76
N ALA A 59 1.28 -2.80 -0.52
CA ALA A 59 2.67 -3.19 -0.26
C ALA A 59 3.62 -2.72 -1.37
N ALA A 60 3.26 -2.98 -2.63
CA ALA A 60 4.06 -2.58 -3.77
C ALA A 60 4.13 -1.06 -3.95
N HIS A 61 3.01 -0.36 -3.84
CA HIS A 61 2.96 1.09 -3.92
C HIS A 61 3.93 1.75 -2.93
N HIS A 62 3.90 1.31 -1.67
CA HIS A 62 4.76 1.89 -0.64
C HIS A 62 6.23 1.44 -0.75
N PHE A 63 6.49 0.23 -1.23
CA PHE A 63 7.86 -0.23 -1.52
C PHE A 63 8.49 0.55 -2.68
N ILE A 64 7.75 0.70 -3.78
CA ILE A 64 8.12 1.51 -4.95
C ILE A 64 8.50 2.91 -4.50
N ASN A 65 7.65 3.52 -3.67
CA ASN A 65 7.86 4.84 -3.13
C ASN A 65 8.89 4.92 -1.99
N SER A 66 9.49 3.84 -1.53
CA SER A 66 10.42 3.89 -0.39
C SER A 66 11.67 4.73 -0.67
N THR A 67 12.11 5.52 0.31
CA THR A 67 13.41 6.21 0.28
C THR A 67 14.58 5.28 0.61
N ILE A 68 14.29 4.20 1.32
CA ILE A 68 15.25 3.13 1.59
C ILE A 68 15.11 2.14 0.47
N ASP A 69 16.18 2.00 -0.29
CA ASP A 69 16.33 0.98 -1.28
C ASP A 69 17.09 -0.18 -0.67
N PRO A 70 16.41 -1.22 -0.14
CA PRO A 70 17.09 -2.31 0.56
C PRO A 70 18.03 -3.12 -0.34
N PHE A 71 18.01 -2.83 -1.65
CA PHE A 71 18.79 -3.50 -2.68
C PHE A 71 19.73 -2.55 -3.45
N GLY A 72 19.73 -1.24 -3.17
CA GLY A 72 20.47 -0.26 -3.98
C GLY A 72 20.01 -0.15 -5.44
N VAL A 73 18.79 -0.60 -5.72
CA VAL A 73 18.09 -0.51 -7.00
C VAL A 73 17.66 0.94 -7.33
N GLY A 74 18.61 1.74 -7.82
CA GLY A 74 18.47 3.20 -8.01
C GLY A 74 17.34 3.67 -8.95
N GLU A 75 16.70 2.78 -9.70
CA GLU A 75 15.54 3.11 -10.55
C GLU A 75 14.24 2.54 -10.00
N MET A 76 13.23 3.40 -9.85
CA MET A 76 11.93 2.99 -9.33
C MET A 76 11.23 1.93 -10.21
N ARG A 77 11.50 1.93 -11.52
CA ARG A 77 11.10 0.87 -12.45
C ARG A 77 11.58 -0.50 -11.96
N VAL A 78 12.86 -0.61 -11.63
CA VAL A 78 13.47 -1.87 -11.22
C VAL A 78 12.94 -2.28 -9.84
N ARG A 79 12.66 -1.31 -8.95
CA ARG A 79 11.97 -1.58 -7.67
C ARG A 79 10.57 -2.13 -7.86
N ALA A 80 9.79 -1.58 -8.79
CA ALA A 80 8.45 -2.07 -9.11
C ALA A 80 8.53 -3.53 -9.59
N SER A 81 9.34 -3.82 -10.61
CA SER A 81 9.54 -5.18 -11.11
C SER A 81 10.02 -6.15 -10.02
N LEU A 82 10.95 -5.71 -9.17
CA LEU A 82 11.48 -6.52 -8.08
C LEU A 82 10.43 -6.82 -7.00
N CYS A 83 9.66 -5.82 -6.57
CA CYS A 83 8.60 -6.02 -5.58
C CYS A 83 7.59 -7.07 -6.04
N TRP A 84 7.13 -6.92 -7.27
CA TRP A 84 6.16 -7.82 -7.88
C TRP A 84 6.73 -9.23 -8.10
N LEU A 85 7.99 -9.35 -8.52
CA LEU A 85 8.67 -10.64 -8.61
C LEU A 85 8.77 -11.32 -7.24
N ILE A 86 9.14 -10.58 -6.19
CA ILE A 86 9.25 -11.10 -4.82
C ILE A 86 7.89 -11.60 -4.33
N LEU A 87 6.83 -10.81 -4.50
CA LEU A 87 5.48 -11.17 -4.08
C LEU A 87 4.93 -12.36 -4.90
N SER A 88 5.26 -12.41 -6.20
CA SER A 88 4.91 -13.55 -7.08
C SER A 88 5.56 -14.85 -6.63
N ALA A 89 6.86 -14.80 -6.29
CA ALA A 89 7.63 -15.98 -5.93
C ALA A 89 7.17 -16.65 -4.62
N TRP A 90 6.43 -15.92 -3.78
CA TRP A 90 5.95 -16.39 -2.48
C TRP A 90 4.51 -16.86 -2.47
N ASN A 91 3.82 -16.73 -3.61
CA ASN A 91 2.56 -17.40 -3.87
C ASN A 91 1.47 -17.15 -2.80
N PRO A 92 1.05 -15.89 -2.55
CA PRO A 92 -0.06 -15.58 -1.65
C PRO A 92 -1.39 -16.19 -2.12
N ARG A 93 -1.93 -17.12 -1.33
CA ARG A 93 -3.17 -17.86 -1.62
C ARG A 93 -4.19 -17.71 -0.49
N ALA A 94 -5.47 -17.74 -0.86
CA ALA A 94 -6.56 -17.90 0.08
C ALA A 94 -6.86 -19.39 0.27
N GLU A 95 -6.63 -19.92 1.47
CA GLU A 95 -6.86 -21.34 1.80
C GLU A 95 -7.81 -21.48 2.99
N ILE A 96 -8.69 -22.48 2.93
CA ILE A 96 -9.61 -22.79 4.04
C ILE A 96 -8.88 -23.62 5.10
N PRO A 97 -8.90 -23.23 6.39
CA PRO A 97 -8.33 -24.04 7.46
C PRO A 97 -9.12 -25.34 7.67
N ARG A 98 -8.45 -26.36 8.25
CA ARG A 98 -9.14 -27.58 8.70
C ARG A 98 -10.19 -27.21 9.76
N GLY A 99 -11.46 -27.29 9.41
CA GLY A 99 -12.58 -26.83 10.24
C GLY A 99 -13.60 -25.94 9.52
N GLY A 100 -13.34 -25.57 8.26
CA GLY A 100 -14.26 -24.77 7.45
C GLY A 100 -13.84 -23.30 7.33
N PRO A 101 -14.65 -22.44 6.69
CA PRO A 101 -14.36 -21.02 6.51
C PRO A 101 -14.11 -20.29 7.85
N PRO A 102 -13.46 -19.11 7.83
CA PRO A 102 -13.14 -18.30 6.65
C PRO A 102 -11.79 -18.63 6.01
N TYR A 103 -11.59 -18.19 4.76
CA TYR A 103 -10.31 -18.26 4.03
C TYR A 103 -9.20 -17.51 4.78
N ARG A 104 -7.99 -18.06 4.74
CA ARG A 104 -6.78 -17.49 5.37
C ARG A 104 -5.71 -17.25 4.32
N LEU A 105 -4.91 -16.22 4.52
CA LEU A 105 -3.73 -15.97 3.70
C LEU A 105 -2.64 -17.00 4.02
N VAL A 106 -2.23 -17.75 3.01
CA VAL A 106 -1.14 -18.72 3.05
C VAL A 106 -0.09 -18.33 2.00
N LEU A 107 1.17 -18.53 2.33
CA LEU A 107 2.31 -18.32 1.43
C LEU A 107 3.13 -19.60 1.32
N ASP A 108 3.82 -19.77 0.20
CA ASP A 108 4.85 -20.79 0.11
C ASP A 108 6.00 -20.47 1.08
N ASN A 109 6.63 -21.51 1.64
CA ASN A 109 7.69 -21.40 2.64
C ASN A 109 9.07 -21.67 2.03
N PRO A 110 9.76 -20.68 1.46
CA PRO A 110 11.10 -20.87 0.94
C PRO A 110 12.13 -20.92 2.07
N LYS A 111 13.22 -21.63 1.77
CA LYS A 111 14.34 -21.89 2.69
C LYS A 111 15.22 -20.64 2.95
N LEU A 112 15.14 -19.62 2.09
CA LEU A 112 16.00 -18.44 2.16
C LEU A 112 15.49 -17.41 3.19
N ALA A 113 16.20 -17.31 4.33
CA ALA A 113 15.81 -16.45 5.45
C ALA A 113 15.72 -14.95 5.09
N ARG A 114 16.62 -14.43 4.24
CA ARG A 114 16.61 -13.03 3.82
C ARG A 114 15.35 -12.66 3.01
N LEU A 115 14.97 -13.52 2.07
CA LEU A 115 13.73 -13.34 1.30
C LEU A 115 12.51 -13.46 2.20
N LYS A 116 12.56 -14.35 3.21
CA LYS A 116 11.51 -14.49 4.21
C LYS A 116 11.28 -13.22 5.00
N GLY A 117 12.34 -12.60 5.51
CA GLY A 117 12.24 -11.30 6.18
C GLY A 117 11.55 -10.27 5.30
N LEU A 118 12.00 -10.15 4.05
CA LEU A 118 11.50 -9.14 3.13
C LEU A 118 10.04 -9.32 2.71
N VAL A 119 9.60 -10.53 2.36
CA VAL A 119 8.19 -10.73 1.95
C VAL A 119 7.25 -10.45 3.09
N THR A 120 7.64 -10.88 4.28
CA THR A 120 6.88 -10.65 5.49
C THR A 120 6.82 -9.17 5.83
N GLU A 121 7.87 -8.41 5.53
CA GLU A 121 7.92 -6.95 5.63
C GLU A 121 7.01 -6.25 4.60
N LEU A 122 7.06 -6.67 3.34
CA LEU A 122 6.22 -6.14 2.26
C LEU A 122 4.74 -6.38 2.54
N LEU A 123 4.35 -7.62 2.79
CA LEU A 123 2.96 -7.96 3.10
C LEU A 123 2.53 -7.35 4.44
N GLY A 124 3.43 -7.31 5.41
CA GLY A 124 3.24 -6.59 6.66
C GLY A 124 2.86 -5.15 6.39
N THR A 125 3.61 -4.45 5.53
CA THR A 125 3.34 -3.05 5.14
C THR A 125 1.91 -2.90 4.59
N GLY A 126 1.53 -3.72 3.61
CA GLY A 126 0.18 -3.69 3.04
C GLY A 126 -0.91 -3.90 4.08
N VAL A 127 -0.77 -4.92 4.93
CA VAL A 127 -1.72 -5.22 6.01
C VAL A 127 -1.76 -4.11 7.06
N GLY A 128 -0.61 -3.63 7.52
CA GLY A 128 -0.50 -2.61 8.56
C GLY A 128 -1.13 -1.29 8.14
N LEU A 129 -0.94 -0.90 6.89
CA LEU A 129 -1.59 0.27 6.31
C LEU A 129 -3.11 0.10 6.22
N LEU A 130 -3.60 -1.04 5.74
CA LEU A 130 -5.04 -1.33 5.67
C LEU A 130 -5.70 -1.34 7.05
N VAL A 131 -5.02 -1.88 8.07
CA VAL A 131 -5.45 -1.79 9.47
C VAL A 131 -5.45 -0.33 9.94
N ALA A 132 -4.41 0.44 9.64
CA ALA A 132 -4.33 1.85 10.02
C ALA A 132 -5.45 2.69 9.38
N LYS A 133 -5.80 2.41 8.12
CA LYS A 133 -6.99 3.00 7.47
C LYS A 133 -8.26 2.68 8.24
N ARG A 134 -8.45 1.41 8.64
CA ARG A 134 -9.64 0.97 9.39
C ARG A 134 -9.74 1.63 10.77
N VAL A 135 -8.62 1.80 11.46
CA VAL A 135 -8.57 2.36 12.82
C VAL A 135 -8.64 3.88 12.83
N TYR A 136 -7.81 4.55 12.02
CA TYR A 136 -7.67 6.00 12.03
C TYR A 136 -8.58 6.71 11.02
N GLY A 137 -9.17 6.00 10.06
CA GLY A 137 -9.97 6.62 9.00
C GLY A 137 -9.15 7.47 8.02
N ILE A 138 -7.82 7.36 8.06
CA ILE A 138 -6.92 8.12 7.19
C ILE A 138 -6.69 7.37 5.88
N ARG A 139 -6.79 8.11 4.77
CA ARG A 139 -6.55 7.60 3.41
C ARG A 139 -5.13 7.04 3.29
N LEU A 140 -4.98 5.92 2.57
CA LEU A 140 -3.71 5.20 2.45
C LEU A 140 -2.63 6.02 1.75
N SER A 141 -3.06 6.85 0.79
CA SER A 141 -2.23 7.84 0.12
C SER A 141 -1.50 8.83 1.02
N LEU A 142 -2.08 9.11 2.19
CA LEU A 142 -1.53 10.06 3.15
C LEU A 142 -0.48 9.41 4.06
N TRP A 143 -0.22 8.11 3.95
CA TRP A 143 0.84 7.45 4.69
C TRP A 143 2.14 7.48 3.89
N LYS A 144 3.23 7.88 4.55
CA LYS A 144 4.58 7.87 3.95
C LYS A 144 5.58 7.19 4.83
N SER A 145 6.50 6.47 4.20
CA SER A 145 7.66 5.93 4.91
C SER A 145 8.50 7.07 5.50
N THR A 146 8.87 6.95 6.79
CA THR A 146 9.70 7.94 7.50
C THR A 146 11.20 7.78 7.25
N GLY A 147 11.60 6.73 6.54
CA GLY A 147 12.91 6.64 5.89
C GLY A 147 14.12 6.57 6.82
N MET A 148 14.27 5.52 7.64
CA MET A 148 15.56 5.07 8.19
C MET A 148 15.54 3.56 8.48
N GLY A 149 15.79 2.71 7.49
CA GLY A 149 15.90 1.24 7.64
C GLY A 149 14.71 0.51 8.33
N GLN A 150 13.61 1.20 8.56
CA GLN A 150 12.47 0.76 9.38
C GLN A 150 11.17 0.96 8.60
N VAL A 151 10.21 0.08 8.86
CA VAL A 151 8.92 -0.04 8.16
C VAL A 151 7.91 0.88 8.85
N ASP A 152 8.33 2.13 8.93
CA ASP A 152 7.66 3.16 9.70
C ASP A 152 6.95 4.09 8.75
N PHE A 153 5.70 4.39 9.05
CA PHE A 153 4.90 5.33 8.29
C PHE A 153 4.44 6.48 9.15
N MET A 154 4.22 7.60 8.49
CA MET A 154 3.65 8.79 9.08
C MET A 154 2.57 9.35 8.16
N ALA A 155 1.49 9.85 8.74
CA ALA A 155 0.43 10.54 8.03
C ALA A 155 0.05 11.83 8.77
N PRO A 156 -0.43 12.88 8.06
CA PRO A 156 -0.99 14.07 8.71
C PRO A 156 -2.25 13.71 9.52
N ASN A 157 -2.39 14.29 10.70
CA ASN A 157 -3.58 14.25 11.56
C ASN A 157 -4.31 15.59 11.50
N LEU A 158 -5.64 15.59 11.62
CA LEU A 158 -6.47 16.80 11.61
C LEU A 158 -6.43 17.58 12.92
N SER A 159 -5.95 17.02 14.04
CA SER A 159 -5.69 17.77 15.26
C SER A 159 -4.97 16.95 16.36
N PRO A 160 -3.95 17.54 17.02
CA PRO A 160 -2.78 18.14 16.39
C PRO A 160 -1.83 17.03 15.92
N GLY A 161 -1.16 17.22 14.78
CA GLY A 161 0.10 16.55 14.41
C GLY A 161 0.08 15.35 13.48
N ALA A 162 1.00 14.39 13.67
CA ALA A 162 1.22 13.30 12.72
C ALA A 162 0.96 11.94 13.36
N LEU A 163 0.10 11.16 12.72
CA LEU A 163 -0.10 9.75 13.06
C LEU A 163 1.11 8.97 12.60
N LYS A 164 1.53 7.99 13.40
CA LYS A 164 2.65 7.11 13.06
C LYS A 164 2.23 5.65 13.12
N LEU A 165 2.87 4.84 12.29
CA LEU A 165 2.60 3.43 12.15
C LEU A 165 3.94 2.70 12.08
N GLU A 166 4.20 1.83 13.03
CA GLU A 166 5.28 0.85 12.99
C GLU A 166 4.71 -0.46 12.45
N VAL A 167 5.33 -1.01 11.41
CA VAL A 167 4.91 -2.31 10.89
C VAL A 167 6.01 -3.34 11.05
N ARG A 168 5.66 -4.55 11.45
CA ARG A 168 6.60 -5.69 11.47
C ARG A 168 5.93 -6.93 10.93
N GLY A 169 6.71 -7.73 10.22
CA GLY A 169 6.29 -9.04 9.76
C GLY A 169 7.05 -10.16 10.48
N ARG A 170 6.39 -11.24 10.90
CA ARG A 170 7.04 -12.51 11.31
C ARG A 170 6.39 -13.75 10.69
N PHE A 171 7.04 -14.32 9.68
CA PHE A 171 6.58 -15.54 9.01
C PHE A 171 6.44 -16.70 10.01
N ASP A 172 5.30 -17.39 9.98
CA ASP A 172 4.97 -18.48 10.90
C ASP A 172 5.21 -18.14 12.39
N ARG A 173 5.13 -16.84 12.75
CA ARG A 173 5.40 -16.31 14.10
C ARG A 173 6.80 -16.62 14.64
N VAL A 174 7.77 -16.94 13.79
CA VAL A 174 9.18 -17.10 14.23
C VAL A 174 9.66 -15.79 14.85
N GLY A 175 10.12 -15.83 16.11
CA GLY A 175 10.57 -14.63 16.84
C GLY A 175 9.45 -13.64 17.21
N TRP A 176 8.18 -14.08 17.22
CA TRP A 176 7.03 -13.22 17.53
C TRP A 176 7.11 -12.49 18.88
N PRO A 177 7.49 -13.13 20.01
CA PRO A 177 7.56 -12.42 21.29
C PRO A 177 8.60 -11.30 21.30
N ALA A 178 9.78 -11.53 20.72
CA ALA A 178 10.82 -10.52 20.60
C ALA A 178 10.41 -9.37 19.67
N ALA A 179 9.70 -9.67 18.58
CA ALA A 179 9.17 -8.64 17.67
C ALA A 179 8.15 -7.73 18.37
N HIS A 180 7.24 -8.35 19.13
CA HIS A 180 6.24 -7.65 19.93
C HIS A 180 6.90 -6.77 21.00
N GLN A 181 7.84 -7.32 21.77
CA GLN A 181 8.57 -6.53 22.77
C GLN A 181 9.30 -5.35 22.12
N GLY A 182 9.96 -5.54 20.98
CA GLY A 182 10.64 -4.46 20.28
C GLY A 182 9.71 -3.39 19.68
N ILE A 183 8.43 -3.68 19.42
CA ILE A 183 7.42 -2.65 19.12
C ILE A 183 7.14 -1.87 20.40
N ARG A 184 6.80 -2.55 21.49
CA ARG A 184 6.49 -1.91 22.79
C ARG A 184 7.62 -1.03 23.30
N ASP A 185 8.87 -1.50 23.20
CA ASP A 185 10.04 -0.74 23.62
C ASP A 185 10.15 0.56 22.82
N LYS A 186 9.94 0.51 21.49
CA LYS A 186 9.96 1.70 20.62
C LYS A 186 8.85 2.68 20.98
N LEU A 187 7.64 2.19 21.17
CA LEU A 187 6.49 3.01 21.56
C LEU A 187 6.74 3.70 22.91
N ARG A 188 7.28 2.99 23.92
CA ARG A 188 7.57 3.57 25.24
C ARG A 188 8.72 4.57 25.21
N SER A 189 9.83 4.22 24.56
CA SER A 189 11.11 4.92 24.74
C SER A 189 11.29 6.11 23.79
N TRP A 190 10.70 6.09 22.60
CA TRP A 190 10.94 7.14 21.60
C TRP A 190 9.85 8.21 21.71
N ARG A 191 10.23 9.43 22.12
CA ARG A 191 9.31 10.58 22.28
C ARG A 191 8.36 10.76 21.11
N ASP A 192 8.87 10.48 19.92
CA ASP A 192 8.20 10.59 18.64
C ASP A 192 7.24 9.45 18.31
N TYR A 193 7.33 8.29 18.96
CA TYR A 193 6.53 7.08 18.70
C TYR A 193 5.65 6.66 19.88
N ARG A 194 5.63 7.44 20.98
CA ARG A 194 4.69 7.26 22.12
C ARG A 194 3.22 7.24 21.74
N HIS A 195 2.93 7.58 20.48
CA HIS A 195 1.62 7.78 19.92
C HIS A 195 1.42 7.05 18.59
N ALA A 196 2.33 6.14 18.24
CA ALA A 196 2.30 5.38 17.00
C ALA A 196 1.53 4.07 17.18
N MET A 197 0.75 3.66 16.19
CA MET A 197 0.22 2.30 16.15
C MET A 197 1.31 1.32 15.75
N GLY A 198 1.51 0.27 16.52
CA GLY A 198 2.28 -0.90 16.11
C GLY A 198 1.38 -1.93 15.44
N VAL A 199 1.78 -2.47 14.29
CA VAL A 199 1.15 -3.63 13.66
C VAL A 199 2.18 -4.72 13.46
N LEU A 200 1.96 -5.86 14.11
CA LEU A 200 2.74 -7.06 13.91
C LEU A 200 1.90 -8.09 13.14
N PHE A 201 2.35 -8.43 11.94
CA PHE A 201 1.68 -9.34 11.02
C PHE A 201 2.41 -10.69 10.93
N ALA A 202 1.68 -11.80 10.98
CA ALA A 202 2.18 -13.15 10.78
C ALA A 202 1.56 -13.81 9.54
N PRO A 203 2.20 -13.70 8.36
CA PRO A 203 1.85 -14.60 7.26
C PRO A 203 2.28 -16.03 7.61
N ARG A 204 1.60 -17.02 7.03
CA ARG A 204 1.77 -18.42 7.39
C ARG A 204 2.00 -19.32 6.19
N SER A 205 2.69 -20.43 6.42
CA SER A 205 2.83 -21.53 5.46
C SER A 205 1.66 -22.51 5.47
N THR A 206 0.79 -22.42 6.48
CA THR A 206 -0.40 -23.27 6.63
C THR A 206 -1.59 -22.47 7.16
N PRO A 207 -2.81 -22.77 6.73
CA PRO A 207 -3.99 -22.06 7.21
C PRO A 207 -4.27 -22.45 8.66
N ASN A 208 -4.35 -21.47 9.56
CA ASN A 208 -4.58 -21.69 11.00
C ASN A 208 -5.75 -20.82 11.49
N SER A 209 -6.81 -21.46 11.99
CA SER A 209 -8.01 -20.77 12.47
C SER A 209 -7.91 -20.24 13.90
N ARG A 210 -6.95 -20.72 14.69
CA ARG A 210 -6.88 -20.46 16.14
C ARG A 210 -5.87 -19.40 16.52
N ALA A 211 -4.82 -19.21 15.72
CA ALA A 211 -3.74 -18.31 16.06
C ALA A 211 -4.03 -16.88 15.58
N THR A 212 -3.59 -15.90 16.37
CA THR A 212 -3.58 -14.48 15.98
C THR A 212 -2.73 -14.29 14.72
N ASP A 213 -3.27 -13.59 13.72
CA ASP A 213 -2.57 -13.25 12.49
C ASP A 213 -2.03 -11.82 12.53
N ILE A 214 -2.75 -10.91 13.19
CA ILE A 214 -2.39 -9.50 13.35
C ILE A 214 -2.45 -9.15 14.84
N LEU A 215 -1.38 -8.57 15.35
CA LEU A 215 -1.37 -7.92 16.65
C LEU A 215 -1.25 -6.41 16.45
N VAL A 216 -2.24 -5.68 16.95
CA VAL A 216 -2.24 -4.22 16.97
C VAL A 216 -1.82 -3.75 18.36
N CYS A 217 -0.77 -2.95 18.42
CA CYS A 217 -0.28 -2.32 19.64
C CYS A 217 -0.63 -0.84 19.61
N ASP A 218 -1.24 -0.35 20.70
CA ASP A 218 -1.29 1.07 21.10
C ASP A 218 -1.57 2.11 19.99
N PRO A 219 -2.84 2.39 19.69
CA PRO A 219 -3.21 3.47 18.79
C PRO A 219 -3.66 4.71 19.58
N GLU A 220 -2.76 5.48 20.17
CA GLU A 220 -3.11 6.87 20.43
C GLU A 220 -1.94 7.86 20.51
N GLY A 221 -1.99 8.89 19.66
CA GLY A 221 -1.81 10.23 20.23
C GLY A 221 -1.87 11.42 19.29
N PRO A 222 -2.00 12.62 19.91
CA PRO A 222 -1.84 13.90 19.26
C PRO A 222 -0.36 14.10 18.93
N GLY A 223 -0.05 14.28 17.65
CA GLY A 223 1.26 14.74 17.24
C GLY A 223 1.50 16.24 17.47
N SER A 224 2.67 16.69 17.05
CA SER A 224 3.16 18.06 17.13
C SER A 224 2.51 19.00 16.11
N ASN A 225 2.39 20.27 16.50
CA ASN A 225 1.71 21.33 15.77
C ASN A 225 2.28 21.50 14.34
N PRO A 226 1.50 21.25 13.28
CA PRO A 226 1.99 21.42 11.93
C PRO A 226 2.08 22.91 11.55
N ASP A 227 3.14 23.26 10.84
CA ASP A 227 3.28 24.51 10.11
C ASP A 227 2.09 24.73 9.14
N LYS A 228 1.76 25.99 8.82
CA LYS A 228 0.63 26.45 8.00
C LYS A 228 0.45 25.67 6.68
N TYR A 229 1.55 25.30 6.02
CA TYR A 229 1.53 24.55 4.74
C TYR A 229 1.96 23.08 4.87
N PHE A 230 2.03 22.52 6.08
CA PHE A 230 2.49 21.15 6.33
C PHE A 230 1.72 20.11 5.50
N GLY A 231 0.38 20.25 5.42
CA GLY A 231 -0.48 19.38 4.63
C GLY A 231 -0.14 19.40 3.13
N TYR A 232 0.02 20.60 2.55
CA TYR A 232 0.40 20.71 1.13
C TYR A 232 1.83 20.27 0.85
N ARG A 233 2.79 20.53 1.75
CA ARG A 233 4.16 19.98 1.62
C ARG A 233 4.11 18.47 1.60
N PHE A 234 3.29 17.88 2.47
CA PHE A 234 3.11 16.46 2.50
C PHE A 234 2.47 15.95 1.20
N LEU A 235 1.44 16.62 0.69
CA LEU A 235 0.80 16.29 -0.58
C LEU A 235 1.78 16.36 -1.76
N LEU A 236 2.52 17.47 -1.92
CA LEU A 236 3.45 17.65 -3.04
C LEU A 236 4.64 16.70 -2.98
N GLN A 237 5.16 16.38 -1.79
CA GLN A 237 6.20 15.36 -1.63
C GLN A 237 5.75 13.97 -2.09
N HIS A 238 4.48 13.63 -1.89
CA HIS A 238 3.90 12.37 -2.38
C HIS A 238 3.93 12.36 -3.93
N TYR A 239 3.37 13.38 -4.57
CA TYR A 239 3.31 13.43 -6.04
C TYR A 239 4.64 13.72 -6.73
N LEU A 240 5.59 14.39 -6.06
CA LEU A 240 6.94 14.64 -6.58
C LEU A 240 7.61 13.35 -7.08
N ARG A 241 7.43 12.24 -6.35
CA ARG A 241 7.99 10.95 -6.74
C ARG A 241 7.39 10.50 -8.07
N VAL A 242 6.07 10.53 -8.18
CA VAL A 242 5.30 10.18 -9.39
C VAL A 242 5.79 10.99 -10.61
N PHE A 243 5.88 12.32 -10.48
CA PHE A 243 6.32 13.19 -11.57
C PHE A 243 7.77 12.93 -12.00
N SER A 244 8.66 12.64 -11.04
CA SER A 244 10.06 12.30 -11.32
C SER A 244 10.19 11.08 -12.23
N ILE A 245 9.32 10.08 -12.07
CA ILE A 245 9.37 8.80 -12.80
C ILE A 245 8.66 8.89 -14.14
N GLN A 246 7.55 9.64 -14.20
CA GLN A 246 6.81 9.91 -15.43
C GLN A 246 7.54 10.93 -16.35
N GLY A 247 8.78 11.29 -16.01
CA GLY A 247 9.64 12.19 -16.77
C GLY A 247 9.17 13.63 -16.82
N PHE A 248 8.35 14.05 -15.85
CA PHE A 248 8.00 15.45 -15.67
C PHE A 248 9.08 16.16 -14.85
N ARG A 249 10.31 16.12 -15.34
CA ARG A 249 11.50 16.61 -14.60
C ARG A 249 11.37 18.07 -14.20
N GLU A 250 10.82 18.91 -15.08
CA GLU A 250 10.57 20.31 -14.78
C GLU A 250 9.54 20.49 -13.67
N VAL A 251 8.40 19.79 -13.72
CA VAL A 251 7.40 19.77 -12.63
C VAL A 251 8.06 19.30 -11.33
N ALA A 252 8.78 18.18 -11.36
CA ALA A 252 9.44 17.61 -10.20
C ALA A 252 10.47 18.58 -9.57
N ASN A 253 11.28 19.26 -10.38
CA ASN A 253 12.21 20.28 -9.90
C ASN A 253 11.49 21.46 -9.26
N SER A 254 10.42 21.95 -9.89
CA SER A 254 9.59 23.01 -9.30
C SER A 254 8.98 22.58 -7.97
N LEU A 255 8.42 21.37 -7.89
CA LEU A 255 7.87 20.81 -6.64
C LEU A 255 8.96 20.69 -5.56
N MET A 256 10.17 20.24 -5.89
CA MET A 256 11.29 20.21 -4.93
C MET A 256 11.63 21.61 -4.40
N GLY A 257 11.63 22.62 -5.27
CA GLY A 257 11.82 24.01 -4.89
C GLY A 257 10.73 24.50 -3.92
N LEU A 258 9.46 24.20 -4.21
CA LEU A 258 8.32 24.56 -3.35
C LEU A 258 8.40 23.89 -1.98
N ILE A 259 8.68 22.57 -1.95
CA ILE A 259 8.78 21.79 -0.70
C ILE A 259 9.85 22.37 0.24
N ARG A 260 10.94 22.90 -0.31
CA ARG A 260 12.06 23.52 0.44
C ARG A 260 11.88 25.03 0.67
N GLY A 261 10.87 25.64 0.05
CA GLY A 261 10.62 27.08 0.10
C GLY A 261 9.88 27.54 1.36
N GLY A 262 9.99 28.83 1.64
CA GLY A 262 9.23 29.55 2.67
C GLY A 262 7.90 30.09 2.17
N ASP A 263 7.16 30.76 3.04
CA ASP A 263 5.76 31.16 2.83
C ASP A 263 5.53 31.97 1.54
N GLN A 264 6.43 32.90 1.20
CA GLN A 264 6.31 33.71 -0.03
C GLN A 264 6.34 32.85 -1.31
N THR A 265 7.16 31.79 -1.31
CA THR A 265 7.24 30.84 -2.42
C THR A 265 5.93 30.06 -2.56
N TRP A 266 5.31 29.70 -1.44
CA TRP A 266 4.02 29.01 -1.39
C TRP A 266 2.87 29.91 -1.86
N ASP A 267 2.82 31.14 -1.37
CA ASP A 267 1.77 32.10 -1.75
C ASP A 267 1.81 32.44 -3.24
N ALA A 268 3.01 32.54 -3.84
CA ALA A 268 3.16 32.74 -5.28
C ALA A 268 2.66 31.53 -6.08
N TYR A 269 2.99 30.31 -5.64
CA TYR A 269 2.55 29.08 -6.28
C TYR A 269 1.03 28.88 -6.22
N LEU A 270 0.40 29.13 -5.08
CA LEU A 270 -1.06 28.98 -4.94
C LEU A 270 -1.85 30.01 -5.80
N LYS A 271 -1.21 31.10 -6.23
CA LYS A 271 -1.81 32.11 -7.11
C LYS A 271 -1.63 31.82 -8.60
N GLY A 272 -0.55 31.14 -9.00
CA GLY A 272 -0.13 31.05 -10.42
C GLY A 272 0.34 29.69 -10.91
N GLY A 273 0.41 28.68 -10.04
CA GLY A 273 0.88 27.35 -10.38
C GLY A 273 2.37 27.27 -10.73
N VAL A 274 2.74 26.22 -11.45
CA VAL A 274 4.09 26.01 -12.01
C VAL A 274 4.06 26.23 -13.52
N ASN A 275 4.97 27.06 -14.01
CA ASN A 275 5.21 27.22 -15.45
C ASN A 275 6.13 26.09 -15.92
N VAL A 276 5.60 25.18 -16.74
CA VAL A 276 6.33 23.98 -17.16
C VAL A 276 6.20 23.78 -18.67
N ARG A 277 7.32 23.58 -19.35
CA ARG A 277 7.30 23.14 -20.76
C ARG A 277 7.11 21.62 -20.79
N ARG A 278 6.26 21.14 -21.70
CA ARG A 278 6.04 19.69 -21.85
C ARG A 278 7.29 19.03 -22.44
N GLY A 279 8.16 18.50 -21.58
CA GLY A 279 9.24 17.61 -21.99
C GLY A 279 8.68 16.24 -22.41
N GLY A 280 9.10 15.70 -23.54
CA GLY A 280 8.63 14.42 -24.08
C GLY A 280 9.29 13.19 -23.43
N LEU A 281 8.54 12.11 -23.29
CA LEU A 281 9.02 10.74 -23.05
C LEU A 281 8.38 9.78 -24.06
N SER A 282 9.11 8.74 -24.48
CA SER A 282 8.73 7.82 -25.57
C SER A 282 7.77 6.68 -25.21
N LYS A 283 7.20 6.63 -24.00
CA LYS A 283 6.24 5.58 -23.58
C LYS A 283 5.10 6.10 -22.69
N ARG A 284 4.73 7.38 -22.84
CA ARG A 284 3.58 7.94 -22.13
C ARG A 284 2.29 7.50 -22.79
N VAL A 285 1.37 7.04 -21.96
CA VAL A 285 0.05 6.59 -22.38
C VAL A 285 -1.01 7.17 -21.46
N SER A 286 -2.21 7.28 -22.00
CA SER A 286 -3.40 7.64 -21.24
C SER A 286 -4.35 6.47 -21.29
N PHE A 287 -4.85 6.06 -20.13
CA PHE A 287 -5.91 5.08 -20.02
C PHE A 287 -7.12 5.70 -19.36
N ARG A 288 -8.29 5.13 -19.63
CA ARG A 288 -9.49 5.43 -18.86
C ARG A 288 -9.76 4.28 -17.91
N ILE A 289 -10.15 4.59 -16.69
CA ILE A 289 -10.77 3.62 -15.78
C ILE A 289 -12.11 4.20 -15.41
N GLY A 290 -13.18 3.58 -15.90
CA GLY A 290 -14.52 4.17 -15.90
C GLY A 290 -14.55 5.54 -16.60
N GLN A 291 -14.97 6.58 -15.87
CA GLN A 291 -15.06 7.95 -16.41
C GLN A 291 -13.79 8.77 -16.25
N ARG A 292 -12.78 8.25 -15.54
CA ARG A 292 -11.55 8.98 -15.21
C ARG A 292 -10.45 8.66 -16.19
N ARG A 293 -9.60 9.65 -16.47
CA ARG A 293 -8.43 9.52 -17.34
C ARG A 293 -7.17 9.57 -16.49
N PHE A 294 -6.34 8.55 -16.64
CA PHE A 294 -5.05 8.44 -15.98
C PHE A 294 -3.94 8.60 -17.00
N ASN A 295 -2.95 9.44 -16.68
CA ASN A 295 -1.76 9.64 -17.50
C ASN A 295 -0.56 9.01 -16.80
N GLY A 296 0.23 8.23 -17.51
CA GLY A 296 1.33 7.52 -16.89
C GLY A 296 2.28 6.83 -17.85
N THR A 297 2.99 5.86 -17.30
CA THR A 297 4.06 5.14 -17.98
C THR A 297 3.78 3.64 -17.95
N ILE A 298 4.13 2.97 -19.04
CA ILE A 298 4.12 1.51 -19.16
C ILE A 298 5.53 0.96 -18.88
N PHE A 299 5.58 -0.13 -18.12
CA PHE A 299 6.76 -0.89 -17.80
C PHE A 299 6.59 -2.35 -18.23
N ASP A 300 7.44 -2.80 -19.15
CA ASP A 300 7.49 -4.19 -19.62
C ASP A 300 8.28 -5.07 -18.64
N GLY A 301 7.97 -6.37 -18.58
CA GLY A 301 8.73 -7.35 -17.81
C GLY A 301 8.32 -7.47 -16.34
N ALA A 302 7.09 -7.07 -16.01
CA ALA A 302 6.56 -7.16 -14.66
C ALA A 302 5.92 -8.54 -14.43
N HIS A 303 6.45 -9.31 -13.48
CA HIS A 303 5.85 -10.59 -13.07
C HIS A 303 4.78 -10.35 -12.02
N TRP A 304 3.56 -10.80 -12.27
CA TRP A 304 2.49 -10.76 -11.28
C TRP A 304 2.11 -12.16 -10.80
N PRO A 305 1.68 -12.32 -9.53
CA PRO A 305 1.22 -13.58 -8.99
C PRO A 305 0.03 -14.20 -9.77
N ALA A 306 0.32 -15.05 -10.74
CA ALA A 306 -0.63 -15.73 -11.64
C ALA A 306 -1.77 -16.49 -10.95
N HIS A 307 -1.47 -17.01 -9.75
CA HIS A 307 -2.38 -17.76 -8.91
C HIS A 307 -3.51 -16.90 -8.32
N LEU A 308 -3.37 -15.57 -8.27
CA LEU A 308 -4.47 -14.66 -7.93
C LEU A 308 -5.59 -14.68 -8.99
N PHE A 309 -5.31 -15.24 -10.16
CA PHE A 309 -6.27 -15.43 -11.25
C PHE A 309 -6.75 -16.88 -11.38
N GLY A 310 -6.45 -17.74 -10.39
CA GLY A 310 -6.78 -19.16 -10.42
C GLY A 310 -6.06 -19.96 -11.52
N LYS A 311 -5.00 -19.39 -12.12
CA LYS A 311 -4.18 -20.05 -13.15
C LYS A 311 -2.90 -20.58 -12.51
N THR A 312 -2.61 -21.86 -12.75
CA THR A 312 -1.45 -22.60 -12.20
C THR A 312 -0.15 -22.35 -12.96
N GLU A 313 -0.21 -21.78 -14.17
CA GLU A 313 0.96 -21.46 -14.96
C GLU A 313 1.37 -20.00 -14.71
N ILE A 314 2.65 -19.76 -14.42
CA ILE A 314 3.23 -18.42 -14.36
C ILE A 314 3.25 -17.90 -15.81
N PRO A 315 2.43 -16.90 -16.20
CA PRO A 315 2.50 -16.34 -17.53
C PRO A 315 3.86 -15.67 -17.70
N LYS A 316 4.23 -15.50 -18.96
CA LYS A 316 5.32 -14.61 -19.37
C LYS A 316 5.25 -13.30 -18.59
N ALA A 317 6.42 -12.67 -18.39
CA ALA A 317 6.50 -11.35 -17.79
C ALA A 317 5.54 -10.40 -18.53
N GLY A 318 4.60 -9.81 -17.79
CA GLY A 318 3.55 -8.95 -18.33
C GLY A 318 3.96 -7.49 -18.35
N VAL A 319 2.96 -6.64 -18.37
CA VAL A 319 3.07 -5.20 -18.48
C VAL A 319 2.43 -4.54 -17.27
N PHE A 320 3.13 -3.56 -16.71
CA PHE A 320 2.66 -2.76 -15.59
C PHE A 320 2.47 -1.31 -16.01
N PHE A 321 1.27 -0.76 -15.83
CA PHE A 321 1.00 0.65 -15.95
C PHE A 321 0.94 1.30 -14.57
N TRP A 322 1.55 2.47 -14.47
CA TRP A 322 1.39 3.35 -13.33
C TRP A 322 1.13 4.78 -13.79
N GLY A 323 -0.02 5.30 -13.40
CA GLY A 323 -0.50 6.63 -13.78
C GLY A 323 -1.08 7.43 -12.64
N LEU A 324 -1.29 8.71 -12.93
CA LEU A 324 -1.97 9.68 -12.07
C LEU A 324 -3.20 10.21 -12.79
N ASP A 325 -4.29 10.43 -12.06
CA ASP A 325 -5.48 11.07 -12.59
C ASP A 325 -5.12 12.44 -13.20
N SER A 326 -5.62 12.68 -14.42
CA SER A 326 -5.36 13.91 -15.17
C SER A 326 -5.78 15.18 -14.43
N GLN A 327 -6.84 15.13 -13.62
CA GLN A 327 -7.30 16.29 -12.84
C GLN A 327 -6.36 16.61 -11.68
N ILE A 328 -5.74 15.60 -11.08
CA ILE A 328 -4.70 15.83 -10.06
C ILE A 328 -3.47 16.45 -10.71
N HIS A 329 -3.05 15.88 -11.85
CA HIS A 329 -1.95 16.41 -12.64
C HIS A 329 -2.16 17.91 -12.95
N ASP A 330 -3.35 18.28 -13.42
CA ASP A 330 -3.69 19.66 -13.77
C ASP A 330 -3.84 20.56 -12.52
N SER A 331 -4.35 20.03 -11.41
CA SER A 331 -4.46 20.77 -10.14
C SER A 331 -3.09 21.11 -9.55
N ILE A 332 -2.13 20.19 -9.63
CA ILE A 332 -0.75 20.43 -9.18
C ILE A 332 -0.07 21.46 -10.08
N ILE A 333 -0.27 21.38 -11.40
CA ILE A 333 0.33 22.35 -12.33
C ILE A 333 -0.26 23.74 -12.12
N SER A 334 -1.56 23.86 -11.87
CA SER A 334 -2.24 25.15 -11.71
C SER A 334 -2.18 25.74 -10.29
N GLY A 335 -1.59 25.02 -9.31
CA GLY A 335 -1.55 25.47 -7.92
C GLY A 335 -2.88 25.34 -7.17
N SER A 336 -3.89 24.72 -7.78
CA SER A 336 -5.22 24.49 -7.18
C SER A 336 -5.24 23.28 -6.26
N LEU A 337 -4.35 23.24 -5.26
CA LEU A 337 -4.18 22.04 -4.39
C LEU A 337 -5.42 21.68 -3.58
N ASP A 338 -6.26 22.66 -3.24
CA ASP A 338 -7.51 22.43 -2.53
C ASP A 338 -8.45 21.51 -3.31
N LYS A 339 -8.46 21.63 -4.65
CA LYS A 339 -9.28 20.76 -5.51
C LYS A 339 -8.89 19.30 -5.39
N ILE A 340 -7.63 18.97 -5.10
CA ILE A 340 -7.18 17.57 -4.93
C ILE A 340 -7.90 16.92 -3.75
N SER A 341 -8.21 17.68 -2.70
CA SER A 341 -8.98 17.18 -1.55
C SER A 341 -10.43 16.83 -1.93
N GLU A 342 -11.01 17.59 -2.86
CA GLU A 342 -12.36 17.43 -3.41
C GLU A 342 -12.47 16.26 -4.40
N LEU A 343 -11.37 15.88 -5.06
CA LEU A 343 -11.33 14.81 -6.07
C LEU A 343 -11.52 13.37 -5.52
N ALA A 344 -11.86 13.25 -4.22
CA ALA A 344 -12.00 12.05 -3.42
C ALA A 344 -12.08 10.74 -4.25
N PHE A 345 -10.99 9.98 -4.18
CA PHE A 345 -10.90 8.64 -4.75
C PHE A 345 -11.16 7.64 -3.64
N GLU A 346 -12.02 6.67 -3.91
CA GLU A 346 -12.08 5.47 -3.08
C GLU A 346 -11.00 4.50 -3.58
N ASP A 347 -10.33 3.82 -2.64
CA ASP A 347 -9.42 2.75 -3.03
C ASP A 347 -10.26 1.62 -3.65
N GLU A 348 -10.12 1.42 -4.95
CA GLU A 348 -10.68 0.29 -5.70
C GLU A 348 -9.53 -0.63 -6.05
N CYS A 349 -9.68 -1.92 -5.74
CA CYS A 349 -8.80 -2.96 -6.25
C CYS A 349 -9.67 -4.10 -6.78
N SER A 350 -9.47 -4.44 -8.04
CA SER A 350 -10.25 -5.47 -8.71
C SER A 350 -9.36 -6.36 -9.58
N THR A 351 -9.62 -7.65 -9.47
CA THR A 351 -9.17 -8.69 -10.39
C THR A 351 -10.29 -8.90 -11.42
N GLN A 352 -9.99 -8.75 -12.71
CA GLN A 352 -10.95 -9.08 -13.77
C GLN A 352 -10.19 -9.77 -14.89
N GLY A 353 -10.61 -10.99 -15.27
CA GLY A 353 -9.89 -11.79 -16.26
C GLY A 353 -8.41 -11.97 -15.88
N PRO A 354 -7.46 -11.70 -16.78
CA PRO A 354 -6.03 -11.78 -16.48
C PRO A 354 -5.43 -10.46 -15.96
N TYR A 355 -6.22 -9.43 -15.64
CA TYR A 355 -5.69 -8.14 -15.21
C TYR A 355 -6.08 -7.78 -13.78
N ILE A 356 -5.18 -7.07 -13.12
CA ILE A 356 -5.44 -6.40 -11.85
C ILE A 356 -5.35 -4.92 -12.10
N ARG A 357 -6.39 -4.22 -11.67
CA ARG A 357 -6.40 -2.77 -11.64
C ARG A 357 -6.63 -2.33 -10.21
N SER A 358 -5.94 -1.25 -9.85
CA SER A 358 -6.22 -0.54 -8.63
C SER A 358 -6.22 0.95 -8.89
N VAL A 359 -7.26 1.61 -8.39
CA VAL A 359 -7.32 3.07 -8.25
C VAL A 359 -7.15 3.34 -6.77
N LEU A 360 -6.14 4.12 -6.43
CA LEU A 360 -5.81 4.48 -5.05
C LEU A 360 -6.45 5.82 -4.68
N SER A 361 -6.59 6.03 -3.37
CA SER A 361 -7.21 7.20 -2.76
C SER A 361 -6.44 8.53 -2.98
N ASP A 362 -5.22 8.47 -3.53
CA ASP A 362 -4.43 9.61 -4.05
C ASP A 362 -4.68 9.87 -5.55
N GLY A 363 -5.59 9.13 -6.18
CA GLY A 363 -5.82 9.19 -7.61
C GLY A 363 -4.69 8.64 -8.46
N MET A 364 -3.82 7.81 -7.88
CA MET A 364 -2.97 6.95 -8.70
C MET A 364 -3.74 5.74 -9.21
N ALA A 365 -3.39 5.29 -10.40
CA ALA A 365 -3.82 4.02 -10.93
C ALA A 365 -2.62 3.11 -11.15
N MET A 366 -2.74 1.87 -10.71
CA MET A 366 -1.79 0.79 -10.93
C MET A 366 -2.53 -0.33 -11.67
N VAL A 367 -2.04 -0.71 -12.85
CA VAL A 367 -2.64 -1.77 -13.65
C VAL A 367 -1.56 -2.76 -14.04
N TRP A 368 -1.85 -4.05 -13.90
CA TRP A 368 -1.05 -5.11 -14.50
C TRP A 368 -1.91 -5.91 -15.47
N ALA A 369 -1.34 -6.22 -16.63
CA ALA A 369 -1.94 -7.10 -17.62
C ALA A 369 -0.84 -7.92 -18.34
N PRO A 370 -1.18 -9.05 -18.97
CA PRO A 370 -0.21 -9.83 -19.75
C PRO A 370 0.43 -9.04 -20.90
N THR A 371 -0.32 -8.11 -21.52
CA THR A 371 0.13 -7.32 -22.68
C THR A 371 -0.30 -5.85 -22.56
N VAL A 372 0.35 -4.97 -23.34
CA VAL A 372 -0.06 -3.55 -23.45
C VAL A 372 -1.49 -3.43 -24.01
N GLN A 373 -1.83 -4.27 -24.99
CA GLN A 373 -3.12 -4.20 -25.68
C GLN A 373 -4.29 -4.43 -24.70
N GLU A 374 -4.12 -5.35 -23.75
CA GLU A 374 -5.13 -5.59 -22.70
C GLU A 374 -5.31 -4.39 -21.76
N ILE A 375 -4.31 -3.53 -21.59
CA ILE A 375 -4.46 -2.28 -20.83
C ILE A 375 -5.21 -1.23 -21.68
N ILE A 376 -5.02 -1.23 -23.00
CA ILE A 376 -5.66 -0.27 -23.92
C ILE A 376 -7.15 -0.64 -24.16
N GLU A 377 -7.45 -1.91 -24.38
CA GLU A 377 -8.78 -2.40 -24.81
C GLU A 377 -9.78 -2.61 -23.68
N HIS A 378 -9.31 -2.71 -22.43
CA HIS A 378 -10.17 -2.92 -21.24
C HIS A 378 -10.03 -1.75 -20.24
N PRO A 379 -10.67 -0.59 -20.50
CA PRO A 379 -10.76 0.52 -19.55
C PRO A 379 -11.57 0.18 -18.29
#